data_AF-A0A482ZW60-F1
#
_entry.id   AF-A0A482ZW60-F1
#
_cell.length_a   1.000
_cell.length_b   1.000
_cell.length_c   1.000
_cell.angle_alpha   90.00
_cell.angle_beta   90.00
_cell.angle_gamma   90.00
#
_symmetry.space_group_name_H-M   'P 1'
#
loop_
_entity.id
_entity.type
_entity.pdbx_description
1 polymer ?
#
loop_
_entity_poly.entity_id
_entity_poly.type
_entity_poly.pdbx_seq_one_letter_code
_entity_poly.pdbx_strand_id
1 'polypeptide(L)'
;MGESLQMMDFAAASKLAGSRFVVLHGHLARLHRALAQFMLDLHVNEHGYSEVNVPLLVKPETLFGTGQLPKFEEDQFATSDTPPYYLIPTAEVPLTNLAADRIIEAAQLPMRLVAHTPCFRREAGSYGRDTRGIVRQHQFEKVEMVHITNPADSYDALEAMTSHAETVLQKLALPYRVIVLCTGDMGFAAAKTFDLEVWIPSQNQYREISSCSNVEDFQARRMKARWRNPQTGKPELLHTLNGSGVAVGRALVAVMENYQNADGSIAIPTVLQPYMGGLACIPVVN
;
A
#
# COMPACT_ATOMS: atom_id res chain seq x y z
N MET A 1 -6.25 -21.58 9.08
CA MET A 1 -4.96 -21.18 9.70
C MET A 1 -5.17 -20.17 10.82
N GLY A 2 -5.45 -18.90 10.54
CA GLY A 2 -5.60 -17.89 11.59
C GLY A 2 -6.71 -18.18 12.62
N GLU A 3 -7.84 -18.72 12.18
CA GLU A 3 -8.92 -19.19 13.06
C GLU A 3 -8.49 -20.41 13.90
N SER A 4 -7.75 -21.35 13.30
CA SER A 4 -7.20 -22.52 14.00
C SER A 4 -6.21 -22.13 15.08
N LEU A 5 -5.48 -21.02 14.88
CA LEU A 5 -4.61 -20.40 15.88
C LEU A 5 -5.37 -19.52 16.88
N GLN A 6 -6.69 -19.37 16.75
CA GLN A 6 -7.52 -18.46 17.57
C GLN A 6 -7.00 -17.00 17.56
N MET A 7 -6.34 -16.59 16.47
CA MET A 7 -5.69 -15.28 16.35
C MET A 7 -6.24 -14.43 15.20
N MET A 8 -7.16 -14.97 14.39
CA MET A 8 -8.02 -14.22 13.46
C MET A 8 -9.49 -14.46 13.81
N ASP A 9 -10.16 -13.44 14.30
CA ASP A 9 -11.56 -13.51 14.72
C ASP A 9 -12.46 -12.70 13.77
N PHE A 10 -13.06 -13.40 12.82
CA PHE A 10 -14.04 -12.85 11.89
C PHE A 10 -15.43 -12.69 12.51
N ALA A 11 -15.77 -13.47 13.54
CA ALA A 11 -17.06 -13.41 14.20
C ALA A 11 -17.17 -12.15 15.08
N ALA A 12 -16.12 -11.84 15.85
CA ALA A 12 -15.99 -10.59 16.56
C ALA A 12 -15.99 -9.39 15.60
N ALA A 13 -15.24 -9.47 14.49
CA ALA A 13 -15.25 -8.42 13.48
C ALA A 13 -16.66 -8.19 12.89
N SER A 14 -17.38 -9.26 12.55
CA SER A 14 -18.75 -9.19 12.06
C SER A 14 -19.71 -8.56 13.07
N LYS A 15 -19.57 -8.90 14.35
CA LYS A 15 -20.34 -8.29 15.45
C LYS A 15 -20.06 -6.79 15.59
N LEU A 16 -18.81 -6.36 15.37
CA LEU A 16 -18.37 -4.97 15.56
C LEU A 16 -18.67 -4.07 14.35
N ALA A 17 -18.41 -4.57 13.14
CA ALA A 17 -18.33 -3.76 11.92
C ALA A 17 -18.99 -4.42 10.68
N GLY A 18 -19.49 -5.64 10.80
CA GLY A 18 -20.05 -6.41 9.69
C GLY A 18 -19.00 -7.19 8.89
N SER A 19 -19.37 -7.60 7.67
CA SER A 19 -18.50 -8.42 6.81
C SER A 19 -17.28 -7.63 6.30
N ARG A 20 -16.25 -8.35 5.81
CA ARG A 20 -15.00 -7.78 5.27
C ARG A 20 -14.19 -6.97 6.30
N PHE A 21 -14.30 -7.33 7.56
CA PHE A 21 -13.40 -6.91 8.64
C PHE A 21 -12.81 -8.14 9.35
N VAL A 22 -11.71 -7.93 10.07
CA VAL A 22 -11.03 -8.96 10.88
C VAL A 22 -10.52 -8.34 12.18
N VAL A 23 -10.60 -9.09 13.28
CA VAL A 23 -9.89 -8.77 14.52
C VAL A 23 -8.69 -9.71 14.63
N LEU A 24 -7.49 -9.15 14.80
CA LEU A 24 -6.26 -9.92 15.01
C LEU A 24 -5.90 -9.95 16.50
N HIS A 25 -5.48 -11.11 17.00
CA HIS A 25 -5.02 -11.29 18.37
C HIS A 25 -3.57 -11.82 18.43
N GLY A 26 -2.97 -11.69 19.61
CA GLY A 26 -1.72 -12.36 19.97
C GLY A 26 -0.58 -12.17 18.96
N HIS A 27 0.05 -13.28 18.58
CA HIS A 27 1.22 -13.26 17.72
C HIS A 27 0.91 -12.83 16.29
N LEU A 28 -0.30 -13.06 15.76
CA LEU A 28 -0.65 -12.56 14.41
C LEU A 28 -0.83 -11.04 14.39
N ALA A 29 -1.42 -10.45 15.43
CA ALA A 29 -1.47 -8.99 15.58
C ALA A 29 -0.05 -8.39 15.69
N ARG A 30 0.84 -9.06 16.43
CA ARG A 30 2.26 -8.66 16.52
C ARG A 30 2.98 -8.78 15.17
N LEU A 31 2.77 -9.89 14.44
CA LEU A 31 3.39 -10.13 13.13
C LEU A 31 2.90 -9.11 12.10
N HIS A 32 1.61 -8.76 12.12
CA HIS A 32 1.04 -7.70 11.29
C HIS A 32 1.76 -6.36 11.52
N ARG A 33 1.94 -5.97 12.78
CA ARG A 33 2.72 -4.77 13.14
C ARG A 33 4.19 -4.90 12.73
N ALA A 34 4.82 -6.05 12.97
CA ALA A 34 6.21 -6.29 12.62
C ALA A 34 6.49 -6.13 11.12
N LEU A 35 5.56 -6.60 10.27
CA LEU A 35 5.62 -6.41 8.82
C LEU A 35 5.62 -4.92 8.45
N ALA A 36 4.69 -4.14 8.98
CA ALA A 36 4.61 -2.71 8.70
C ALA A 36 5.89 -1.96 9.15
N GLN A 37 6.40 -2.27 10.34
CA GLN A 37 7.62 -1.65 10.87
C GLN A 37 8.86 -2.02 10.05
N PHE A 38 9.02 -3.30 9.70
CA PHE A 38 10.09 -3.76 8.83
C PHE A 38 10.09 -3.04 7.47
N MET A 39 8.91 -2.89 6.86
CA MET A 39 8.75 -2.19 5.58
C MET A 39 9.14 -0.71 5.71
N LEU A 40 8.65 0.00 6.74
CA LEU A 40 9.05 1.39 6.99
C LEU A 40 10.56 1.53 7.18
N ASP A 41 11.13 0.73 8.08
CA ASP A 41 12.57 0.78 8.38
C ASP A 41 13.41 0.49 7.14
N LEU A 42 13.00 -0.47 6.30
CA LEU A 42 13.66 -0.75 5.03
C LEU A 42 13.65 0.48 4.09
N HIS A 43 12.47 1.08 3.88
CA HIS A 43 12.36 2.21 2.96
C HIS A 43 13.08 3.45 3.47
N VAL A 44 13.02 3.73 4.77
CA VAL A 44 13.70 4.89 5.38
C VAL A 44 15.21 4.70 5.39
N ASN A 45 15.69 3.57 5.91
CA ASN A 45 17.11 3.38 6.19
C ASN A 45 17.91 2.92 4.98
N GLU A 46 17.31 2.21 4.03
CA GLU A 46 18.03 1.64 2.87
C GLU A 46 17.66 2.31 1.54
N HIS A 47 16.40 2.71 1.34
CA HIS A 47 15.93 3.25 0.06
C HIS A 47 15.85 4.80 0.00
N GLY A 48 16.10 5.47 1.13
CA GLY A 48 16.19 6.93 1.21
C GLY A 48 14.84 7.66 1.14
N TYR A 49 13.77 7.04 1.64
CA TYR A 49 12.47 7.71 1.78
C TYR A 49 12.41 8.54 3.06
N SER A 50 11.73 9.69 3.00
CA SER A 50 11.31 10.43 4.18
C SER A 50 10.01 9.84 4.72
N GLU A 51 10.01 9.42 5.98
CA GLU A 51 8.79 8.98 6.65
C GLU A 51 7.86 10.17 6.94
N VAL A 52 6.56 9.98 6.71
CA VAL A 52 5.54 11.00 6.93
C VAL A 52 4.32 10.38 7.62
N ASN A 53 3.86 11.01 8.71
CA ASN A 53 2.57 10.69 9.32
C ASN A 53 1.50 11.65 8.77
N VAL A 54 0.44 11.09 8.19
CA VAL A 54 -0.57 11.85 7.42
C VAL A 54 -1.98 11.71 7.99
N PRO A 55 -2.87 12.70 7.77
CA PRO A 55 -4.28 12.58 8.13
C PRO A 55 -4.98 11.42 7.41
N LEU A 56 -5.87 10.72 8.12
CA LEU A 56 -6.71 9.65 7.56
C LEU A 56 -8.04 10.16 7.00
N LEU A 57 -8.44 11.37 7.41
CA LEU A 57 -9.58 12.11 6.87
C LEU A 57 -9.05 13.27 6.04
N VAL A 58 -9.51 13.37 4.80
CA VAL A 58 -9.07 14.39 3.85
C VAL A 58 -10.27 15.09 3.21
N LYS A 59 -10.04 16.28 2.67
CA LYS A 59 -11.07 17.05 1.99
C LYS A 59 -11.34 16.50 0.58
N PRO A 60 -12.49 16.79 -0.04
CA PRO A 60 -12.83 16.30 -1.38
C PRO A 60 -11.78 16.70 -2.44
N GLU A 61 -11.17 17.88 -2.32
CA GLU A 61 -10.16 18.36 -3.26
C GLU A 61 -8.91 17.47 -3.27
N THR A 62 -8.57 16.87 -2.13
CA THR A 62 -7.43 15.95 -2.02
C THR A 62 -7.68 14.68 -2.86
N LEU A 63 -8.89 14.11 -2.79
CA LEU A 63 -9.25 12.95 -3.63
C LEU A 63 -9.40 13.32 -5.11
N PHE A 64 -9.84 14.54 -5.40
CA PHE A 64 -9.90 15.04 -6.77
C PHE A 64 -8.50 15.12 -7.38
N GLY A 65 -7.53 15.59 -6.61
CA GLY A 65 -6.12 15.71 -6.99
C GLY A 65 -5.52 14.39 -7.46
N THR A 66 -5.73 13.31 -6.70
CA THR A 66 -5.18 11.97 -7.00
C THR A 66 -6.06 11.12 -7.90
N GLY A 67 -7.24 11.61 -8.30
CA GLY A 67 -8.08 10.99 -9.33
C GLY A 67 -9.14 10.02 -8.83
N GLN A 68 -9.30 9.87 -7.51
CA GLN A 68 -10.40 9.11 -6.92
C GLN A 68 -11.74 9.78 -7.19
N LEU A 69 -11.82 11.12 -7.02
CA LEU A 69 -13.01 11.89 -7.37
C LEU A 69 -12.91 12.50 -8.79
N PRO A 70 -14.04 12.61 -9.52
CA PRO A 70 -15.40 12.19 -9.11
C PRO A 70 -15.74 10.72 -9.45
N LYS A 71 -14.90 10.03 -10.24
CA LYS A 71 -15.26 8.75 -10.87
C LYS A 71 -15.53 7.61 -9.87
N PHE A 72 -14.80 7.57 -8.76
CA PHE A 72 -14.82 6.49 -7.78
C PHE A 72 -15.39 6.95 -6.43
N GLU A 73 -16.33 7.90 -6.43
CA GLU A 73 -16.97 8.38 -5.20
C GLU A 73 -17.68 7.25 -4.46
N GLU A 74 -18.35 6.35 -5.18
CA GLU A 74 -19.06 5.21 -4.59
C GLU A 74 -18.14 4.24 -3.84
N ASP A 75 -16.84 4.23 -4.14
CA ASP A 75 -15.84 3.41 -3.46
C ASP A 75 -15.27 4.05 -2.18
N GLN A 76 -15.60 5.31 -1.89
CA GLN A 76 -15.08 6.04 -0.74
C GLN A 76 -16.03 6.01 0.46
N PHE A 77 -15.48 5.93 1.67
CA PHE A 77 -16.21 6.24 2.89
C PHE A 77 -16.13 7.75 3.16
N ALA A 78 -17.28 8.38 3.40
CA ALA A 78 -17.40 9.80 3.69
C ALA A 78 -18.04 10.04 5.07
N THR A 79 -17.65 11.13 5.74
CA THR A 79 -18.32 11.61 6.94
C THR A 79 -19.63 12.30 6.59
N SER A 80 -20.49 12.52 7.60
CA SER A 80 -21.76 13.23 7.44
C SER A 80 -21.64 14.76 7.52
N ASP A 81 -20.43 15.31 7.54
CA ASP A 81 -20.18 16.76 7.61
C ASP A 81 -20.57 17.47 6.31
N THR A 82 -20.72 18.80 6.37
CA THR A 82 -20.93 19.64 5.18
C THR A 82 -19.88 20.76 5.13
N PRO A 83 -18.92 20.73 4.19
CA PRO A 83 -18.65 19.64 3.24
C PRO A 83 -18.13 18.36 3.94
N PRO A 84 -18.28 17.17 3.34
CA PRO A 84 -17.83 15.92 3.94
C PRO A 84 -16.31 15.81 3.93
N TYR A 85 -15.77 15.09 4.92
CA TYR A 85 -14.44 14.52 4.84
C TYR A 85 -14.53 13.09 4.31
N TYR A 86 -13.46 12.61 3.67
CA TYR A 86 -13.36 11.25 3.18
C TYR A 86 -12.24 10.51 3.89
N LEU A 87 -12.48 9.24 4.23
CA LEU A 87 -11.42 8.35 4.69
C LEU A 87 -10.52 7.99 3.50
N ILE A 88 -9.21 7.97 3.72
CA ILE A 88 -8.26 7.70 2.64
C ILE A 88 -8.31 6.21 2.20
N PRO A 89 -8.36 5.90 0.90
CA PRO A 89 -8.27 4.53 0.37
C PRO A 89 -6.82 4.03 0.22
N THR A 90 -5.86 4.93 0.42
CA THR A 90 -4.41 4.71 0.37
C THR A 90 -3.69 5.98 0.86
N ALA A 91 -2.50 5.84 1.46
CA ALA A 91 -1.64 6.99 1.81
C ALA A 91 -1.14 7.78 0.58
N GLU A 92 -1.23 7.23 -0.63
CA GLU A 92 -0.98 7.96 -1.88
C GLU A 92 -1.75 9.29 -1.90
N VAL A 93 -3.02 9.26 -1.50
CA VAL A 93 -3.93 10.42 -1.54
C VAL A 93 -3.33 11.62 -0.78
N PRO A 94 -3.09 11.53 0.55
CA PRO A 94 -2.51 12.65 1.27
C PRO A 94 -1.05 12.92 0.93
N LEU A 95 -0.21 11.89 0.70
CA LEU A 95 1.22 12.08 0.41
C LEU A 95 1.45 12.86 -0.88
N THR A 96 0.75 12.49 -1.95
CA THR A 96 0.91 13.12 -3.27
C THR A 96 0.40 14.55 -3.25
N ASN A 97 -0.70 14.81 -2.52
CA ASN A 97 -1.25 16.15 -2.34
C ASN A 97 -0.40 17.09 -1.48
N LEU A 98 0.69 16.63 -0.85
CA LEU A 98 1.67 17.55 -0.24
C LEU A 98 2.31 18.49 -1.27
N ALA A 99 2.25 18.15 -2.57
CA ALA A 99 2.66 19.01 -3.68
C ALA A 99 1.54 19.86 -4.28
N ALA A 100 0.28 19.71 -3.81
CA ALA A 100 -0.84 20.46 -4.38
C ALA A 100 -0.67 21.97 -4.21
N ASP A 101 -1.02 22.72 -5.26
CA ASP A 101 -0.93 24.18 -5.37
C ASP A 101 0.47 24.76 -5.07
N ARG A 102 1.54 23.97 -5.26
CA ARG A 102 2.93 24.39 -5.01
C ARG A 102 3.77 24.43 -6.28
N ILE A 103 4.80 25.28 -6.23
CA ILE A 103 5.96 25.25 -7.13
C ILE A 103 7.13 24.75 -6.29
N ILE A 104 7.58 23.53 -6.55
CA ILE A 104 8.68 22.87 -5.86
C ILE A 104 10.01 23.27 -6.53
N GLU A 105 11.02 23.63 -5.73
CA GLU A 105 12.33 23.98 -6.27
C GLU A 105 13.09 22.73 -6.70
N ALA A 106 13.87 22.80 -7.79
CA ALA A 106 14.55 21.65 -8.37
C ALA A 106 15.43 20.87 -7.36
N ALA A 107 16.06 21.57 -6.42
CA ALA A 107 16.91 20.97 -5.38
C ALA A 107 16.13 20.11 -4.36
N GLN A 108 14.80 20.20 -4.33
CA GLN A 108 13.95 19.36 -3.48
C GLN A 108 13.51 18.06 -4.19
N LEU A 109 13.79 17.92 -5.49
CA LEU A 109 13.44 16.74 -6.27
C LEU A 109 14.63 15.79 -6.41
N PRO A 110 14.39 14.45 -6.45
CA PRO A 110 13.09 13.81 -6.22
C PRO A 110 12.70 13.83 -4.73
N MET A 111 11.42 14.12 -4.44
CA MET A 111 10.89 13.86 -3.10
C MET A 111 10.46 12.40 -3.04
N ARG A 112 11.03 11.64 -2.11
CA ARG A 112 10.66 10.24 -1.83
C ARG A 112 10.01 10.18 -0.46
N LEU A 113 8.73 9.85 -0.42
CA LEU A 113 7.92 9.84 0.79
C LEU A 113 7.40 8.43 1.07
N VAL A 114 7.40 8.02 2.35
CA VAL A 114 6.83 6.75 2.78
C VAL A 114 5.89 6.96 3.97
N ALA A 115 4.77 6.24 4.01
CA ALA A 115 3.87 6.24 5.16
C ALA A 115 3.21 4.89 5.36
N HIS A 116 2.99 4.53 6.62
CA HIS A 116 2.13 3.42 7.02
C HIS A 116 0.77 3.96 7.45
N THR A 117 -0.31 3.55 6.78
CA THR A 117 -1.66 3.96 7.18
C THR A 117 -2.66 2.80 7.10
N PRO A 118 -3.73 2.83 7.93
CA PRO A 118 -4.96 2.15 7.55
C PRO A 118 -5.51 2.78 6.27
N CYS A 119 -6.13 1.95 5.44
CA CYS A 119 -6.70 2.25 4.13
C CYS A 119 -8.14 1.77 4.13
N PHE A 120 -9.07 2.60 3.66
CA PHE A 120 -10.51 2.35 3.73
C PHE A 120 -11.12 2.31 2.33
N ARG A 121 -11.75 1.19 1.96
CA ARG A 121 -12.40 1.02 0.65
C ARG A 121 -13.77 0.38 0.80
N ARG A 122 -14.78 0.94 0.14
CA ARG A 122 -16.13 0.33 0.15
C ARG A 122 -16.20 -0.95 -0.67
N GLU A 123 -15.21 -1.21 -1.54
CA GLU A 123 -15.15 -2.42 -2.37
C GLU A 123 -16.47 -2.64 -3.14
N ALA A 124 -17.06 -1.55 -3.66
CA ALA A 124 -18.32 -1.60 -4.37
C ALA A 124 -18.15 -2.43 -5.65
N GLY A 125 -19.11 -3.30 -5.95
CA GLY A 125 -19.03 -4.18 -7.13
C GLY A 125 -18.18 -5.46 -6.94
N SER A 126 -17.60 -5.70 -5.76
CA SER A 126 -16.84 -6.94 -5.47
C SER A 126 -17.71 -8.13 -5.03
N TYR A 127 -19.01 -8.14 -5.36
CA TYR A 127 -19.96 -9.15 -4.89
C TYR A 127 -19.49 -10.58 -5.22
N GLY A 128 -19.35 -11.41 -4.18
CA GLY A 128 -18.95 -12.81 -4.30
C GLY A 128 -17.45 -13.08 -4.54
N ARG A 129 -16.62 -12.05 -4.76
CA ARG A 129 -15.16 -12.20 -4.94
C ARG A 129 -14.42 -12.05 -3.61
N ASP A 130 -13.46 -12.95 -3.38
CA ASP A 130 -12.56 -12.97 -2.21
C ASP A 130 -13.31 -12.74 -0.89
N THR A 131 -14.40 -13.51 -0.68
CA THR A 131 -15.29 -13.34 0.48
C THR A 131 -14.76 -13.98 1.76
N ARG A 132 -13.72 -14.82 1.67
CA ARG A 132 -13.07 -15.51 2.80
C ARG A 132 -11.65 -15.00 2.99
N GLY A 133 -11.25 -14.83 4.25
CA GLY A 133 -9.90 -14.38 4.63
C GLY A 133 -9.76 -12.86 4.62
N ILE A 134 -8.50 -12.38 4.59
CA ILE A 134 -8.15 -10.96 4.77
C ILE A 134 -7.58 -10.30 3.50
N VAL A 135 -7.65 -10.97 2.35
CA VAL A 135 -7.09 -10.45 1.07
C VAL A 135 -7.86 -9.22 0.57
N ARG A 136 -9.18 -9.17 0.81
CA ARG A 136 -10.08 -8.08 0.44
C ARG A 136 -10.94 -7.68 1.63
N GLN A 137 -10.66 -6.50 2.21
CA GLN A 137 -11.29 -5.98 3.42
C GLN A 137 -11.71 -4.52 3.20
N HIS A 138 -12.68 -4.04 3.98
CA HIS A 138 -13.03 -2.61 4.00
C HIS A 138 -11.94 -1.76 4.63
N GLN A 139 -11.21 -2.32 5.59
CA GLN A 139 -10.05 -1.72 6.23
C GLN A 139 -8.86 -2.67 6.12
N PHE A 140 -7.74 -2.17 5.64
CA PHE A 140 -6.45 -2.87 5.63
C PHE A 140 -5.32 -1.88 5.84
N GLU A 141 -4.14 -2.35 6.23
CA GLU A 141 -2.96 -1.48 6.38
C GLU A 141 -2.01 -1.65 5.20
N LYS A 142 -1.33 -0.55 4.85
CA LYS A 142 -0.37 -0.51 3.74
C LYS A 142 0.79 0.43 4.09
N VAL A 143 1.99 0.03 3.70
CA VAL A 143 3.12 0.95 3.60
C VAL A 143 3.18 1.44 2.17
N GLU A 144 2.97 2.74 1.97
CA GLU A 144 2.93 3.37 0.66
C GLU A 144 4.23 4.13 0.38
N MET A 145 4.74 3.99 -0.83
CA MET A 145 5.83 4.79 -1.38
C MET A 145 5.26 5.79 -2.38
N VAL A 146 5.69 7.05 -2.30
CA VAL A 146 5.36 8.10 -3.27
C VAL A 146 6.65 8.77 -3.74
N HIS A 147 6.82 8.89 -5.05
CA HIS A 147 7.84 9.75 -5.64
C HIS A 147 7.21 10.96 -6.31
N ILE A 148 7.80 12.12 -6.09
CA ILE A 148 7.51 13.36 -6.81
C ILE A 148 8.81 13.75 -7.52
N THR A 149 8.76 13.80 -8.84
CA THR A 149 9.96 13.86 -9.69
C THR A 149 9.81 14.92 -10.77
N ASN A 150 10.94 15.32 -11.37
CA ASN A 150 10.86 16.01 -12.65
C ASN A 150 10.47 15.00 -13.75
N PRO A 151 9.89 15.43 -14.89
CA PRO A 151 9.40 14.51 -15.92
C PRO A 151 10.45 13.53 -16.48
N ALA A 152 11.69 13.99 -16.66
CA ALA A 152 12.75 13.23 -17.32
C ALA A 152 13.15 11.97 -16.54
N ASP A 153 13.08 12.01 -15.21
CA ASP A 153 13.52 10.90 -14.35
C ASP A 153 12.37 9.94 -13.97
N SER A 154 11.13 10.24 -14.39
CA SER A 154 9.94 9.55 -13.86
C SER A 154 9.90 8.05 -14.18
N TYR A 155 10.30 7.62 -15.38
CA TYR A 155 10.29 6.20 -15.73
C TYR A 155 11.40 5.41 -15.02
N ASP A 156 12.57 5.99 -14.85
CA ASP A 156 13.64 5.38 -14.04
C ASP A 156 13.22 5.30 -12.56
N ALA A 157 12.49 6.32 -12.08
CA ALA A 157 11.93 6.32 -10.73
C ALA A 157 10.86 5.22 -10.54
N LEU A 158 10.13 4.82 -11.60
CA LEU A 158 9.18 3.70 -11.57
C LEU A 158 9.91 2.37 -11.43
N GLU A 159 10.96 2.14 -12.22
CA GLU A 159 11.76 0.91 -12.15
C GLU A 159 12.41 0.80 -10.76
N ALA A 160 12.97 1.89 -10.23
CA ALA A 160 13.53 1.94 -8.88
C ALA A 160 12.47 1.63 -7.81
N MET A 161 11.29 2.27 -7.86
CA MET A 161 10.21 2.03 -6.91
C MET A 161 9.72 0.58 -6.93
N THR A 162 9.60 0.00 -8.12
CA THR A 162 9.21 -1.41 -8.29
C THR A 162 10.24 -2.31 -7.62
N SER A 163 11.54 -2.06 -7.84
CA SER A 163 12.62 -2.82 -7.19
C SER A 163 12.63 -2.67 -5.66
N HIS A 164 12.24 -1.52 -5.11
CA HIS A 164 12.11 -1.32 -3.67
C HIS A 164 10.98 -2.19 -3.08
N ALA A 165 9.84 -2.32 -3.78
CA ALA A 165 8.76 -3.22 -3.38
C ALA A 165 9.17 -4.70 -3.50
N GLU A 166 9.91 -5.06 -4.54
CA GLU A 166 10.46 -6.40 -4.72
C GLU A 166 11.43 -6.78 -3.58
N THR A 167 12.26 -5.83 -3.14
CA THR A 167 13.22 -6.03 -2.05
C THR A 167 12.52 -6.46 -0.74
N VAL A 168 11.30 -5.96 -0.47
CA VAL A 168 10.48 -6.43 0.66
C VAL A 168 10.21 -7.93 0.55
N LEU A 169 9.75 -8.40 -0.62
CA LEU A 169 9.41 -9.81 -0.85
C LEU A 169 10.65 -10.70 -0.84
N GLN A 170 11.76 -10.23 -1.42
CA GLN A 170 13.04 -10.93 -1.43
C GLN A 170 13.61 -11.10 -0.02
N LYS A 171 13.61 -10.05 0.82
CA LYS A 171 14.07 -10.12 2.22
C LYS A 171 13.16 -11.01 3.08
N LEU A 172 11.87 -11.04 2.77
CA LEU A 172 10.92 -12.00 3.36
C LEU A 172 11.00 -13.41 2.75
N ALA A 173 11.87 -13.63 1.76
CA ALA A 173 12.00 -14.87 0.98
C ALA A 173 10.65 -15.43 0.49
N LEU A 174 9.77 -14.55 0.02
CA LEU A 174 8.48 -14.91 -0.54
C LEU A 174 8.59 -15.04 -2.07
N PRO A 175 8.20 -16.18 -2.68
CA PRO A 175 8.20 -16.32 -4.13
C PRO A 175 7.19 -15.36 -4.76
N TYR A 176 7.60 -14.63 -5.81
CA TYR A 176 6.76 -13.65 -6.49
C TYR A 176 7.09 -13.58 -7.99
N ARG A 177 6.22 -12.88 -8.73
CA ARG A 177 6.46 -12.46 -10.11
C ARG A 177 6.11 -10.98 -10.29
N VAL A 178 6.71 -10.35 -11.29
CA VAL A 178 6.38 -8.97 -11.71
C VAL A 178 5.62 -9.03 -13.03
N ILE A 179 4.54 -8.26 -13.15
CA ILE A 179 3.71 -8.16 -14.34
C ILE A 179 3.62 -6.70 -14.75
N VAL A 180 3.81 -6.43 -16.04
CA VAL A 180 3.41 -5.14 -16.64
C VAL A 180 1.92 -5.24 -16.97
N LEU A 181 1.10 -4.34 -16.43
CA LEU A 181 -0.33 -4.34 -16.72
C LEU A 181 -0.61 -3.93 -18.17
N CYS A 182 -1.61 -4.56 -18.78
CA CYS A 182 -2.10 -4.18 -20.10
C CYS A 182 -3.05 -2.98 -19.98
N THR A 183 -3.32 -2.31 -21.11
CA THR A 183 -4.13 -1.08 -21.13
C THR A 183 -5.54 -1.24 -20.54
N GLY A 184 -6.13 -2.43 -20.62
CA GLY A 184 -7.47 -2.71 -20.10
C GLY A 184 -7.53 -2.91 -18.57
N ASP A 185 -6.39 -3.11 -17.92
CA ASP A 185 -6.29 -3.42 -16.49
C ASP A 185 -5.56 -2.30 -15.70
N MET A 186 -5.02 -1.29 -16.39
CA MET A 186 -4.40 -0.14 -15.73
C MET A 186 -5.42 0.71 -14.97
N GLY A 187 -4.99 1.21 -13.81
CA GLY A 187 -5.75 2.16 -13.01
C GLY A 187 -5.97 3.48 -13.75
N PHE A 188 -7.07 4.17 -13.41
CA PHE A 188 -7.53 5.37 -14.13
C PHE A 188 -6.49 6.49 -14.28
N ALA A 189 -5.61 6.66 -13.30
CA ALA A 189 -4.59 7.71 -13.32
C ALA A 189 -3.26 7.26 -13.95
N ALA A 190 -3.00 5.95 -14.05
CA ALA A 190 -1.68 5.44 -14.40
C ALA A 190 -1.39 5.52 -15.91
N ALA A 191 -0.15 5.88 -16.25
CA ALA A 191 0.39 5.80 -17.60
C ALA A 191 1.12 4.46 -17.84
N LYS A 192 1.77 3.92 -16.81
CA LYS A 192 2.40 2.59 -16.79
C LYS A 192 2.36 2.02 -15.37
N THR A 193 2.02 0.74 -15.24
CA THR A 193 1.93 0.05 -13.95
C THR A 193 2.63 -1.30 -13.99
N PHE A 194 3.39 -1.58 -12.93
CA PHE A 194 3.88 -2.92 -12.58
C PHE A 194 3.14 -3.44 -11.36
N ASP A 195 2.62 -4.66 -11.45
CA ASP A 195 2.10 -5.39 -10.31
C ASP A 195 3.10 -6.46 -9.87
N LEU A 196 3.30 -6.56 -8.56
CA LEU A 196 3.98 -7.68 -7.94
C LEU A 196 2.90 -8.63 -7.43
N GLU A 197 3.02 -9.89 -7.81
CA GLU A 197 2.13 -10.94 -7.34
C GLU A 197 2.92 -11.99 -6.55
N VAL A 198 2.49 -12.25 -5.33
CA VAL A 198 3.12 -13.22 -4.42
C VAL A 198 2.44 -14.59 -4.53
N TRP A 199 3.21 -15.66 -4.39
CA TRP A 199 2.67 -17.02 -4.40
C TRP A 199 1.83 -17.31 -3.15
N ILE A 200 0.62 -17.82 -3.37
CA ILE A 200 -0.32 -18.22 -2.31
C ILE A 200 -0.57 -19.75 -2.42
N PRO A 201 0.12 -20.57 -1.59
CA PRO A 201 0.04 -22.03 -1.65
C PRO A 201 -1.37 -22.61 -1.66
N SER A 202 -2.26 -22.14 -0.78
CA SER A 202 -3.62 -22.67 -0.68
C SER A 202 -4.46 -22.43 -1.93
N GLN A 203 -4.09 -21.44 -2.73
CA GLN A 203 -4.78 -21.07 -3.97
C GLN A 203 -4.05 -21.58 -5.22
N ASN A 204 -2.85 -22.15 -5.07
CA ASN A 204 -2.00 -22.60 -6.17
C ASN A 204 -1.85 -21.55 -7.29
N GLN A 205 -1.68 -20.27 -6.89
CA GLN A 205 -1.57 -19.16 -7.82
C GLN A 205 -0.81 -17.97 -7.22
N TYR A 206 -0.36 -17.08 -8.09
CA TYR A 206 0.15 -15.77 -7.71
C TYR A 206 -1.01 -14.79 -7.51
N ARG A 207 -0.91 -13.92 -6.49
CA ARG A 207 -1.90 -12.89 -6.16
C ARG A 207 -1.22 -11.56 -5.94
N GLU A 208 -1.78 -10.50 -6.51
CA GLU A 208 -1.30 -9.12 -6.33
C GLU A 208 -1.02 -8.82 -4.84
N ILE A 209 0.14 -8.25 -4.55
CA ILE A 209 0.56 -7.76 -3.23
C ILE A 209 1.02 -6.30 -3.27
N SER A 210 1.44 -5.84 -4.45
CA SER A 210 1.81 -4.46 -4.72
C SER A 210 1.46 -4.07 -6.15
N SER A 211 1.14 -2.79 -6.33
CA SER A 211 1.00 -2.13 -7.61
C SER A 211 1.82 -0.85 -7.57
N CYS A 212 2.70 -0.65 -8.55
CA CYS A 212 3.62 0.48 -8.69
C CYS A 212 3.36 1.19 -10.02
N SER A 213 3.00 2.47 -9.98
CA SER A 213 2.54 3.23 -11.14
C SER A 213 3.30 4.53 -11.35
N ASN A 214 3.62 4.83 -12.61
CA ASN A 214 3.94 6.18 -13.06
C ASN A 214 2.65 6.83 -13.55
N VAL A 215 2.35 8.01 -13.01
CA VAL A 215 1.12 8.76 -13.27
C VAL A 215 1.39 9.96 -14.20
N GLU A 216 2.66 10.16 -14.58
CA GLU A 216 3.14 11.31 -15.33
C GLU A 216 2.58 12.62 -14.75
N ASP A 217 2.06 13.51 -15.58
CA ASP A 217 1.52 14.80 -15.16
C ASP A 217 0.02 14.78 -14.79
N PHE A 218 -0.65 13.62 -14.82
CA PHE A 218 -2.11 13.55 -14.65
C PHE A 218 -2.57 14.11 -13.31
N GLN A 219 -1.99 13.64 -12.20
CA GLN A 219 -2.31 14.15 -10.87
C GLN A 219 -1.75 15.56 -10.68
N ALA A 220 -0.54 15.83 -11.19
CA ALA A 220 0.08 17.15 -11.11
C ALA A 220 -0.80 18.25 -11.72
N ARG A 221 -1.45 17.97 -12.85
CA ARG A 221 -2.37 18.87 -13.54
C ARG A 221 -3.61 19.18 -12.71
N ARG A 222 -4.20 18.15 -12.06
CA ARG A 222 -5.37 18.28 -11.19
C ARG A 222 -5.05 19.07 -9.91
N MET A 223 -3.88 18.81 -9.33
CA MET A 223 -3.40 19.46 -8.12
C MET A 223 -2.71 20.81 -8.38
N LYS A 224 -2.52 21.21 -9.64
CA LYS A 224 -1.69 22.35 -10.07
C LYS A 224 -0.25 22.32 -9.52
N ALA A 225 0.27 21.12 -9.25
CA ALA A 225 1.59 20.87 -8.71
C ALA A 225 2.66 21.04 -9.80
N ARG A 226 3.64 21.90 -9.55
CA ARG A 226 4.68 22.27 -10.50
C ARG A 226 6.05 22.20 -9.84
N TRP A 227 7.09 22.15 -10.66
CA TRP A 227 8.47 22.34 -10.23
C TRP A 227 9.10 23.49 -11.02
N ARG A 228 10.12 24.12 -10.45
CA ARG A 228 10.89 25.16 -11.15
C ARG A 228 11.99 24.50 -11.96
N ASN A 229 11.85 24.51 -13.28
CA ASN A 229 12.86 24.00 -14.19
C ASN A 229 14.10 24.93 -14.18
N PRO A 230 15.30 24.46 -13.82
CA PRO A 230 16.50 25.30 -13.72
C PRO A 230 17.06 25.70 -15.08
N GLN A 231 16.78 24.94 -16.15
CA GLN A 231 17.19 25.29 -17.51
C GLN A 231 16.33 26.42 -18.09
N THR A 232 15.02 26.41 -17.83
CA THR A 232 14.07 27.39 -18.41
C THR A 232 13.71 28.53 -17.45
N GLY A 233 13.90 28.33 -16.14
CA GLY A 233 13.45 29.20 -15.05
C GLY A 233 11.94 29.19 -14.81
N LYS A 234 11.17 28.46 -15.63
CA LYS A 234 9.70 28.47 -15.62
C LYS A 234 9.14 27.35 -14.74
N PRO A 235 7.97 27.57 -14.11
CA PRO A 235 7.22 26.49 -13.48
C PRO A 235 6.65 25.53 -14.53
N GLU A 236 6.97 24.25 -14.41
CA GLU A 236 6.51 23.18 -15.28
C GLU A 236 5.82 22.09 -14.44
N LEU A 237 4.92 21.29 -15.02
CA LEU A 237 4.30 20.20 -14.29
C LEU A 237 5.37 19.16 -13.88
N LEU A 238 5.25 18.67 -12.66
CA LEU A 238 6.06 17.56 -12.15
C LEU A 238 5.39 16.23 -12.49
N HIS A 239 6.10 15.12 -12.33
CA HIS A 239 5.54 13.78 -12.42
C HIS A 239 5.34 13.16 -11.03
N THR A 240 4.25 12.42 -10.85
CA THR A 240 3.96 11.69 -9.62
C THR A 240 4.00 10.19 -9.87
N LEU A 241 4.46 9.45 -8.86
CA LEU A 241 4.48 8.00 -8.86
C LEU A 241 4.09 7.50 -7.49
N ASN A 242 3.46 6.33 -7.45
CA ASN A 242 3.08 5.67 -6.22
C ASN A 242 3.24 4.16 -6.34
N GLY A 243 3.52 3.51 -5.22
CA GLY A 243 3.76 2.08 -5.17
C GLY A 243 3.52 1.51 -3.78
N SER A 244 2.94 0.33 -3.71
CA SER A 244 2.78 -0.35 -2.42
C SER A 244 4.12 -0.99 -2.02
N GLY A 245 4.62 -0.70 -0.82
CA GLY A 245 5.87 -1.27 -0.29
C GLY A 245 5.72 -2.15 0.96
N VAL A 246 4.72 -3.00 1.17
CA VAL A 246 3.63 -3.53 0.33
C VAL A 246 2.32 -3.45 1.14
N ALA A 247 1.23 -4.06 0.66
CA ALA A 247 0.01 -4.21 1.48
C ALA A 247 0.23 -5.18 2.66
N VAL A 248 0.18 -4.67 3.90
CA VAL A 248 0.57 -5.40 5.12
C VAL A 248 -0.31 -6.63 5.35
N GLY A 249 -1.63 -6.50 5.16
CA GLY A 249 -2.56 -7.62 5.31
C GLY A 249 -2.30 -8.75 4.31
N ARG A 250 -1.97 -8.43 3.05
CA ARG A 250 -1.62 -9.44 2.04
C ARG A 250 -0.25 -10.07 2.30
N ALA A 251 0.72 -9.29 2.78
CA ALA A 251 2.00 -9.82 3.25
C ALA A 251 1.85 -10.78 4.43
N LEU A 252 0.93 -10.49 5.37
CA LEU A 252 0.62 -11.39 6.47
C LEU A 252 0.10 -12.74 5.94
N VAL A 253 -0.85 -12.74 5.01
CA VAL A 253 -1.33 -13.98 4.37
C VAL A 253 -0.18 -14.74 3.70
N ALA A 254 0.64 -14.05 2.92
CA ALA A 254 1.77 -14.67 2.22
C ALA A 254 2.78 -15.30 3.18
N VAL A 255 3.15 -14.60 4.26
CA VAL A 255 4.04 -15.14 5.30
C VAL A 255 3.39 -16.35 5.97
N MET A 256 2.13 -16.24 6.41
CA MET A 256 1.45 -17.34 7.08
C MET A 256 1.41 -18.59 6.20
N GLU A 257 1.07 -18.47 4.92
CA GLU A 257 0.94 -19.63 4.05
C GLU A 257 2.27 -20.21 3.58
N ASN A 258 3.28 -19.38 3.28
CA ASN A 258 4.58 -19.87 2.79
C ASN A 258 5.50 -20.37 3.93
N TYR A 259 5.25 -19.96 5.17
CA TYR A 259 6.02 -20.38 6.35
C TYR A 259 5.26 -21.33 7.28
N GLN A 260 4.18 -21.96 6.80
CA GLN A 260 3.46 -22.95 7.60
C GLN A 260 4.25 -24.25 7.76
N ASN A 261 4.19 -24.82 8.96
CA ASN A 261 4.73 -26.14 9.27
C ASN A 261 3.62 -27.20 9.27
N ALA A 262 4.02 -28.47 9.21
CA ALA A 262 3.09 -29.60 9.17
C ALA A 262 2.19 -29.71 10.41
N ASP A 263 2.65 -29.21 11.56
CA ASP A 263 1.88 -29.18 12.82
C ASP A 263 0.90 -27.99 12.91
N GLY A 264 0.90 -27.09 11.91
CA GLY A 264 0.07 -25.87 11.89
C GLY A 264 0.73 -24.65 12.53
N SER A 265 1.93 -24.78 13.09
CA SER A 265 2.74 -23.64 13.53
C SER A 265 3.25 -22.84 12.33
N ILE A 266 3.67 -21.59 12.56
CA ILE A 266 4.13 -20.69 11.49
C ILE A 266 5.53 -20.22 11.82
N ALA A 267 6.51 -20.56 11.00
CA ALA A 267 7.86 -20.02 11.12
C ALA A 267 7.87 -18.51 10.83
N ILE A 268 8.73 -17.76 11.53
CA ILE A 268 8.86 -16.31 11.34
C ILE A 268 10.08 -16.06 10.45
N PRO A 269 9.92 -15.33 9.31
CA PRO A 269 11.04 -14.94 8.46
C PRO A 269 12.16 -14.29 9.29
N THR A 270 13.41 -14.66 9.03
CA THR A 270 14.57 -14.21 9.83
C THR A 270 14.62 -12.69 10.00
N VAL A 271 14.29 -11.95 8.94
CA VAL A 271 14.28 -10.47 8.96
C VAL A 271 13.20 -9.87 9.88
N LEU A 272 12.15 -10.62 10.22
CA LEU A 272 11.09 -10.19 11.13
C LEU A 272 11.34 -10.59 12.59
N GLN A 273 12.26 -11.52 12.86
CA GLN A 273 12.52 -12.01 14.22
C GLN A 273 12.92 -10.89 15.20
N PRO A 274 13.74 -9.89 14.83
CA PRO A 274 14.02 -8.74 15.72
C PRO A 274 12.76 -7.99 16.15
N TYR A 275 11.83 -7.72 15.23
CA TYR A 275 10.54 -7.08 15.50
C TYR A 275 9.59 -7.98 16.31
N MET A 276 9.78 -9.29 16.18
CA MET A 276 9.06 -10.32 16.94
C MET A 276 9.74 -10.67 18.28
N GLY A 277 10.77 -9.91 18.70
CA GLY A 277 11.44 -10.10 19.99
C GLY A 277 12.25 -11.38 20.07
N GLY A 278 12.87 -11.79 18.96
CA GLY A 278 13.62 -13.03 18.83
C GLY A 278 12.75 -14.28 18.64
N LEU A 279 11.42 -14.14 18.59
CA LEU A 279 10.53 -15.27 18.33
C LEU A 279 10.77 -15.81 16.91
N ALA A 280 11.12 -17.10 16.80
CA ALA A 280 11.38 -17.76 15.53
C ALA A 280 10.16 -18.49 14.96
N CYS A 281 9.13 -18.76 15.77
CA CYS A 281 7.95 -19.51 15.37
C CYS A 281 6.73 -19.10 16.20
N ILE A 282 5.57 -18.99 15.56
CA ILE A 282 4.26 -18.85 16.20
C ILE A 282 3.72 -20.27 16.45
N PRO A 283 3.59 -20.70 17.72
CA PRO A 283 3.11 -22.05 18.04
C PRO A 283 1.61 -22.19 17.78
N VAL A 284 1.15 -23.42 17.63
CA VAL A 284 -0.28 -23.74 17.69
C VAL A 284 -0.85 -23.49 19.09
N VAL A 285 -2.15 -23.21 19.16
CA VAL A 285 -2.86 -23.16 20.44
C VAL A 285 -3.19 -24.59 20.85
N ASN A 286 -2.74 -24.99 22.04
CA ASN A 286 -3.09 -26.27 22.66
C ASN A 286 -4.52 -26.26 23.21
#